data_AF-A0A0H5SLG7-F1
#
_entry.id   AF-A0A0H5SLG7-F1
#
_cell.length_a   1.000
_cell.length_b   1.000
_cell.length_c   1.000
_cell.angle_alpha   90.00
_cell.angle_beta   90.00
_cell.angle_gamma   90.00
#
_symmetry.space_group_name_H-M   'P 1'
#
loop_
_entity.id
_entity.type
_entity.pdbx_description
1 polymer ?
#
loop_
_entity_poly.entity_id
_entity_poly.type
_entity_poly.pdbx_seq_one_letter_code
_entity_poly.pdbx_strand_id
1 'polypeptide(L)'
;MLDNSNANILFNEGEYKCTTMTFEEAREIIGMYDKDEIIVCFNHPDTYDIIFNYIGVPKKDYTYKHIRNMRVNQDGIIFKIYITPSETQPIIHVDGVEAKKIQNVYVYCMHIVRTK
;
A
#
# COMPACT_ATOMS: atom_id res chain seq x y z
N MET A 1 0.65 -6.11 -3.74
CA MET A 1 0.33 -5.19 -2.62
C MET A 1 1.49 -5.15 -1.66
N LEU A 2 1.86 -3.97 -1.18
CA LEU A 2 3.08 -3.70 -0.41
C LEU A 2 2.80 -2.84 0.83
N ASP A 3 3.62 -2.99 1.86
CA ASP A 3 3.68 -2.10 3.01
C ASP A 3 4.97 -1.25 2.99
N ASN A 4 5.14 -0.35 3.97
CA ASN A 4 6.29 0.56 4.03
C ASN A 4 7.62 -0.20 3.99
N SER A 5 7.72 -1.31 4.71
CA SER A 5 8.96 -2.07 4.85
C SER A 5 9.38 -2.68 3.53
N ASN A 6 8.49 -3.40 2.82
CA ASN A 6 8.82 -3.99 1.53
C ASN A 6 8.99 -2.95 0.43
N ALA A 7 8.22 -1.85 0.47
CA ALA A 7 8.41 -0.75 -0.48
C ALA A 7 9.83 -0.17 -0.41
N ASN A 8 10.37 0.05 0.79
CA ASN A 8 11.73 0.56 0.96
C ASN A 8 12.80 -0.40 0.42
N ILE A 9 12.59 -1.71 0.56
CA ILE A 9 13.50 -2.73 -0.01
C ILE A 9 13.50 -2.64 -1.53
N LEU A 10 12.31 -2.56 -2.14
CA LEU A 10 12.15 -2.49 -3.59
C LEU A 10 12.75 -1.23 -4.20
N PHE A 11 12.58 -0.07 -3.54
CA PHE A 11 13.11 1.19 -4.03
C PHE A 11 14.63 1.30 -4.01
N ASN A 12 15.34 0.38 -3.33
CA ASN A 12 16.80 0.34 -3.38
C ASN A 12 17.34 -0.16 -4.74
N GLU A 13 16.52 -0.83 -5.55
CA GLU A 13 16.94 -1.39 -6.84
C GLU A 13 15.91 -1.09 -7.93
N GLY A 14 16.31 -0.25 -8.89
CA GLY A 14 15.51 0.16 -10.05
C GLY A 14 15.03 1.61 -10.01
N GLU A 15 14.34 2.02 -11.06
CA GLU A 15 13.64 3.31 -11.13
C GLU A 15 12.13 3.07 -11.05
N TYR A 16 11.42 3.93 -10.32
CA TYR A 16 10.00 3.77 -10.08
C TYR A 16 9.26 5.08 -10.36
N LYS A 17 8.14 4.97 -11.07
CA LYS A 17 7.12 6.02 -11.10
C LYS A 17 6.17 5.79 -9.94
N CYS A 18 6.01 6.80 -9.10
CA CYS A 18 5.08 6.78 -7.96
C CYS A 18 3.98 7.81 -8.21
N THR A 19 2.74 7.44 -7.94
CA THR A 19 1.59 8.34 -8.06
C THR A 19 0.65 8.07 -6.88
N THR A 20 0.27 9.12 -6.18
CA THR A 20 -0.69 9.02 -5.07
C THR A 20 -2.02 8.53 -5.61
N MET A 21 -2.70 7.68 -4.83
CA MET A 21 -4.01 7.15 -5.19
C MET A 21 -4.95 7.16 -3.99
N THR A 22 -6.23 7.29 -4.26
CA THR A 22 -7.30 7.19 -3.26
C THR A 22 -7.54 5.73 -2.86
N PHE A 23 -8.20 5.53 -1.71
CA PHE A 23 -8.61 4.20 -1.28
C PHE A 23 -9.66 3.56 -2.20
N GLU A 24 -10.49 4.38 -2.84
CA GLU A 24 -11.49 3.90 -3.80
C GLU A 24 -10.81 3.31 -5.03
N GLU A 25 -9.91 4.06 -5.67
CA GLU A 25 -9.12 3.59 -6.82
C GLU A 25 -8.34 2.32 -6.46
N ALA A 26 -7.73 2.26 -5.27
CA ALA A 26 -7.01 1.06 -4.84
C ALA A 26 -7.94 -0.16 -4.75
N ARG A 27 -9.13 -0.01 -4.16
CA ARG A 27 -10.12 -1.09 -4.06
C ARG A 27 -10.63 -1.55 -5.41
N GLU A 28 -10.92 -0.61 -6.31
CA GLU A 28 -11.39 -0.91 -7.66
C GLU A 28 -10.34 -1.69 -8.44
N ILE A 29 -9.10 -1.19 -8.49
CA ILE A 29 -7.99 -1.86 -9.18
C ILE A 29 -7.78 -3.27 -8.61
N ILE A 30 -7.70 -3.42 -7.28
CA ILE A 30 -7.52 -4.74 -6.64
C ILE A 30 -8.74 -5.65 -6.87
N GLY A 31 -9.93 -5.06 -6.95
CA GLY A 31 -11.17 -5.76 -7.25
C GLY A 31 -11.20 -6.41 -8.63
N MET A 32 -10.58 -5.76 -9.62
CA MET A 32 -10.55 -6.20 -11.02
C MET A 32 -9.70 -7.45 -11.28
N TYR A 33 -8.68 -7.71 -10.47
CA TYR A 33 -7.78 -8.86 -10.65
C TYR A 33 -8.22 -10.07 -9.85
N ASP A 34 -7.93 -11.26 -10.36
CA ASP A 34 -8.13 -12.49 -9.61
C ASP A 34 -7.08 -12.64 -8.49
N LYS A 35 -7.41 -13.49 -7.50
CA LYS A 35 -6.54 -13.68 -6.32
C LYS A 35 -5.14 -14.16 -6.68
N ASP A 36 -5.01 -14.92 -7.75
CA ASP A 36 -3.75 -15.55 -8.18
C ASP A 36 -2.85 -14.58 -8.96
N GLU A 37 -3.41 -13.46 -9.42
CA GLU A 37 -2.68 -12.37 -10.08
C GLU A 37 -2.11 -11.37 -9.07
N ILE A 38 -2.59 -11.41 -7.82
CA ILE A 38 -2.19 -10.49 -6.76
C ILE A 38 -1.27 -11.19 -5.77
N ILE A 39 -0.04 -10.66 -5.65
CA ILE A 39 0.91 -11.05 -4.61
C ILE A 39 0.87 -10.04 -3.47
N VAL A 40 0.74 -10.52 -2.25
CA VAL A 40 0.79 -9.70 -1.04
C VAL A 40 2.17 -9.82 -0.39
N CYS A 41 2.78 -8.66 -0.16
CA CYS A 41 4.13 -8.51 0.36
C CYS A 41 4.08 -7.60 1.60
N PHE A 42 3.22 -7.93 2.55
CA PHE A 42 3.17 -7.24 3.84
C PHE A 42 4.13 -7.93 4.81
N ASN A 43 4.85 -7.14 5.60
CA ASN A 43 5.77 -7.59 6.63
C ASN A 43 5.20 -7.34 8.03
N HIS A 44 4.40 -6.28 8.20
CA HIS A 44 3.84 -5.93 9.50
C HIS A 44 2.45 -6.59 9.72
N PRO A 45 2.20 -7.26 10.88
CA PRO A 45 0.91 -7.91 11.16
C PRO A 45 -0.29 -6.95 11.11
N ASP A 46 -0.15 -5.78 11.73
CA ASP A 46 -1.22 -4.76 11.82
C ASP A 46 -1.66 -4.23 10.44
N THR A 47 -0.79 -4.33 9.44
CA THR A 47 -1.08 -3.93 8.06
C THR A 47 -2.27 -4.70 7.49
N TYR A 48 -2.41 -5.97 7.85
CA TYR A 48 -3.49 -6.81 7.33
C TYR A 48 -4.85 -6.25 7.75
N ASP A 49 -5.04 -6.01 9.05
CA ASP A 49 -6.34 -5.55 9.56
C ASP A 49 -6.69 -4.16 9.06
N ILE A 50 -5.71 -3.26 8.99
CA ILE A 50 -5.91 -1.91 8.46
C ILE A 50 -6.37 -1.96 7.00
N ILE A 51 -5.70 -2.75 6.15
CA ILE A 51 -5.97 -2.78 4.71
C ILE A 51 -7.31 -3.48 4.42
N PHE A 52 -7.54 -4.64 5.03
CA PHE A 52 -8.69 -5.45 4.65
C PHE A 52 -9.95 -5.14 5.47
N ASN A 53 -9.83 -4.75 6.74
CA ASN A 53 -11.00 -4.44 7.57
C ASN A 53 -11.36 -2.95 7.51
N TYR A 54 -10.37 -2.05 7.57
CA TYR A 54 -10.66 -0.62 7.68
C TYR A 54 -10.72 0.11 6.35
N ILE A 55 -9.72 -0.11 5.49
CA ILE A 55 -9.73 0.43 4.12
C ILE A 55 -10.77 -0.33 3.28
N GLY A 56 -10.97 -1.62 3.57
CA GLY A 56 -11.98 -2.44 2.90
C GLY A 56 -11.52 -2.95 1.54
N VAL A 57 -10.21 -3.21 1.38
CA VAL A 57 -9.71 -3.96 0.23
C VAL A 57 -10.38 -5.34 0.21
N PRO A 58 -10.83 -5.84 -0.96
CA PRO A 58 -11.47 -7.15 -1.06
C PRO A 58 -10.60 -8.23 -0.43
N LYS A 59 -11.16 -9.01 0.51
CA LYS A 59 -10.47 -10.18 1.08
C LYS A 59 -10.58 -11.35 0.10
N LYS A 60 -9.44 -11.88 -0.31
CA LYS A 60 -9.30 -13.08 -1.12
C LYS A 60 -8.20 -13.94 -0.49
N ASP A 61 -8.09 -15.20 -0.90
CA ASP A 61 -6.99 -16.08 -0.49
C ASP A 61 -5.69 -15.70 -1.24
N TYR A 62 -5.18 -14.50 -0.95
CA TYR A 62 -4.01 -13.96 -1.60
C TYR A 62 -2.75 -14.78 -1.32
N THR A 63 -1.86 -14.80 -2.30
CA THR A 63 -0.54 -15.40 -2.13
C THR A 63 0.41 -14.43 -1.42
N TYR A 64 0.91 -14.82 -0.25
CA TYR A 64 1.90 -14.06 0.51
C TYR A 64 3.32 -14.42 0.07
N LYS A 65 4.12 -13.42 -0.30
CA LYS A 65 5.54 -13.61 -0.65
C LYS A 65 6.40 -12.46 -0.16
N HIS A 66 7.63 -12.78 0.23
CA HIS A 66 8.69 -11.79 0.35
C HIS A 66 9.36 -11.63 -1.01
N ILE A 67 9.31 -10.43 -1.57
CA ILE A 67 9.97 -10.09 -2.83
C ILE A 67 11.11 -9.12 -2.57
N ARG A 68 12.22 -9.31 -3.27
CA ARG A 68 13.35 -8.37 -3.24
C ARG A 68 13.29 -7.36 -4.36
N ASN A 69 12.68 -7.72 -5.48
CA ASN A 69 12.62 -6.93 -6.71
C ASN A 69 11.26 -7.07 -7.40
N MET A 70 10.79 -5.98 -8.01
CA MET A 70 9.67 -5.99 -8.96
C MET A 70 10.21 -6.15 -10.39
N ARG A 71 9.42 -6.73 -11.30
CA ARG A 71 9.79 -6.77 -12.73
C ARG A 71 9.57 -5.39 -13.35
N VAL A 72 10.30 -5.09 -14.42
CA VAL A 72 10.05 -3.87 -15.21
C VAL A 72 8.63 -3.89 -15.76
N ASN A 73 7.94 -2.76 -15.68
CA ASN A 73 6.52 -2.57 -16.00
C ASN A 73 5.55 -3.32 -15.08
N GLN A 74 6.00 -3.85 -13.94
CA GLN A 74 5.09 -4.44 -12.97
C GLN A 74 4.44 -3.33 -12.12
N ASP A 75 3.13 -3.42 -11.97
CA ASP A 75 2.34 -2.57 -11.08
C ASP A 75 2.43 -3.03 -9.63
N GLY A 76 2.43 -2.05 -8.73
CA GLY A 76 2.34 -2.25 -7.30
C GLY A 76 1.42 -1.21 -6.67
N ILE A 77 0.73 -1.63 -5.62
CA ILE A 77 0.01 -0.72 -4.72
C ILE A 77 0.70 -0.81 -3.37
N ILE A 78 1.21 0.32 -2.90
CA ILE A 78 1.80 0.48 -1.57
C ILE A 78 0.77 1.13 -0.67
N PHE A 79 0.53 0.51 0.48
CA PHE A 79 -0.19 1.10 1.59
C PHE A 79 0.84 1.63 2.58
N LYS A 80 0.99 2.96 2.63
CA LYS A 80 1.93 3.60 3.55
C LYS A 80 1.23 3.94 4.86
N ILE A 81 1.65 3.26 5.93
CA ILE A 81 1.11 3.36 7.28
C ILE A 81 2.09 4.15 8.14
N TYR A 82 1.60 5.14 8.88
CA TYR A 82 2.38 5.98 9.78
C TYR A 82 1.70 6.02 11.15
N ILE A 83 2.44 5.63 12.19
CA ILE A 83 1.96 5.65 13.57
C ILE A 83 2.58 6.86 14.26
N THR A 84 1.76 7.78 14.75
CA THR A 84 2.23 8.95 15.51
C THR A 84 2.31 8.62 17.00
N PRO A 85 3.38 9.01 17.73
CA PRO A 85 3.47 8.79 19.17
C PRO A 85 2.42 9.57 20.01
N SER A 86 1.77 10.58 19.41
CA SER A 86 0.82 11.49 20.06
C SER A 86 -0.60 11.31 19.51
N GLU A 87 -1.62 11.41 20.38
CA GLU A 87 -3.05 11.44 20.03
C GLU A 87 -3.51 12.78 19.42
N THR A 88 -2.73 13.85 19.57
CA THR A 88 -3.04 15.20 19.08
C THR A 88 -2.42 15.48 17.70
N GLN A 89 -3.25 16.00 16.81
CA GLN A 89 -3.11 16.00 15.34
C GLN A 89 -2.34 17.21 14.78
N PRO A 90 -1.64 17.02 13.66
CA PRO A 90 -1.95 17.79 12.46
C PRO A 90 -2.53 16.91 11.37
N ILE A 91 -3.57 17.41 10.69
CA ILE A 91 -4.10 16.83 9.46
C ILE A 91 -3.04 17.03 8.37
N ILE A 92 -2.45 15.94 7.87
CA ILE A 92 -1.44 16.00 6.82
C ILE A 92 -2.14 15.85 5.48
N HIS A 93 -2.01 16.87 4.64
CA HIS A 93 -2.39 16.81 3.23
C HIS A 93 -1.14 16.47 2.43
N VAL A 94 -1.13 15.33 1.75
CA VAL A 94 -0.10 14.97 0.76
C VAL A 94 -0.78 14.94 -0.59
N ASP A 95 -0.41 15.85 -1.48
CA ASP A 95 -0.82 15.90 -2.89
C ASP A 95 -2.33 15.68 -3.14
N GLY A 96 -3.19 16.30 -2.31
CA GLY A 96 -4.65 16.32 -2.52
C GLY A 96 -5.42 15.08 -2.05
N VAL A 97 -4.77 14.11 -1.40
CA VAL A 97 -5.43 12.90 -0.87
C VAL A 97 -5.59 12.98 0.65
N GLU A 98 -6.79 12.69 1.13
CA GLU A 98 -7.14 12.68 2.56
C GLU A 98 -6.62 11.42 3.26
N ALA A 99 -5.80 11.59 4.30
CA ALA A 99 -5.38 10.50 5.17
C ALA A 99 -6.47 10.19 6.21
N LYS A 100 -6.97 8.95 6.23
CA LYS A 100 -8.02 8.51 7.17
C LYS A 100 -7.40 8.04 8.48
N LYS A 101 -7.78 8.65 9.61
CA LYS A 101 -7.30 8.31 10.97
C LYS A 101 -7.91 6.99 11.47
N ILE A 102 -7.10 6.06 11.95
CA ILE A 102 -7.49 4.94 12.83
C ILE A 102 -6.64 5.10 14.09
N GLN A 103 -7.19 5.57 15.21
CA GLN A 103 -6.36 5.93 16.38
C GLN A 103 -5.20 6.87 16.00
N ASN A 104 -3.96 6.64 16.42
CA ASN A 104 -2.77 7.40 16.05
C ASN A 104 -2.14 6.93 14.71
N VAL A 105 -2.90 6.24 13.86
CA VAL A 105 -2.43 5.67 12.59
C VAL A 105 -3.00 6.45 11.41
N TYR A 106 -2.11 6.85 10.51
CA TYR A 106 -2.43 7.46 9.22
C TYR A 106 -2.06 6.50 8.11
N VAL A 107 -2.93 6.40 7.10
CA VAL A 107 -2.68 5.56 5.95
C VAL A 107 -2.92 6.36 4.67
N TYR A 108 -2.10 6.15 3.67
CA TYR A 108 -2.38 6.57 2.29
C TYR A 108 -1.88 5.53 1.30
N CYS A 109 -2.41 5.57 0.09
CA CYS A 109 -2.05 4.63 -0.98
C CYS A 109 -1.19 5.31 -2.04
N MET A 110 -0.29 4.54 -2.65
CA MET A 110 0.42 4.94 -3.84
C MET A 110 0.41 3.80 -4.84
N HIS A 111 0.13 4.15 -6.09
CA HIS A 111 0.42 3.30 -7.23
C HIS A 111 1.89 3.46 -7.60
N ILE A 112 2.56 2.35 -7.86
CA ILE A 112 3.94 2.31 -8.31
C ILE A 112 4.10 1.44 -9.54
N VAL A 113 4.98 1.86 -10.43
CA VAL A 113 5.39 1.08 -11.60
C VAL A 113 6.91 1.13 -11.69
N ARG A 114 7.55 -0.04 -11.75
CA ARG A 114 9.00 -0.10 -12.02
C ARG A 114 9.25 0.25 -13.48
N THR A 115 10.01 1.30 -13.74
CA THR A 115 10.35 1.77 -15.09
C THR A 115 11.69 1.23 -15.60
N LYS A 116 12.63 0.91 -14.70
CA LYS A 116 13.92 0.28 -15.01
C LYS A 116 14.37 -0.64 -13.88
#